data_AF-A0A4P5X0N4-F1
#
_entry.id   AF-A0A4P5X0N4-F1
#
_cell.length_a   1.000
_cell.length_b   1.000
_cell.length_c   1.000
_cell.angle_alpha   90.00
_cell.angle_beta   90.00
_cell.angle_gamma   90.00
#
_symmetry.space_group_name_H-M   'P 1'
#
loop_
_entity.id
_entity.type
_entity.pdbx_description
1 polymer ?
#
loop_
_entity_poly.entity_id
_entity_poly.type
_entity_poly.pdbx_seq_one_letter_code
_entity_poly.pdbx_strand_id
1 'polypeptide(L)'
;MRSTLFHVPLQIGGVPLFGWGLVLLLWAVVACFAIVRATRREGLGAALTGLGLPLAVAGAVIVWGLPAIADGAGLPVRGYGVMLLLAAAAGTWLSVRRGVRYGFDADTIIALGTEVFLWGIVGARLFYVIQYRAAFFDAGIAAAIPRILNVAQGGLVVFGSLPTAALAAGLFARRRGLSILRLADCIAPGLLLGLAIGRVGCFLNGCCYGGPCDLPWAVQFPPDSPAWLDQQARGLLPAVAAGAAPPWSLPVHPAQLYAAIDAALLAALAVAATPWLRRAGEVFALVLTLHPVSRLLLEAIRVDEPSLSPYLPLTISQAIALVLLALAAALWWWIGRQSGGPEGHDRRGGARGF
;
A
#
# COMPACT_ATOMS: atom_id res chain seq x y z
N MET A 1 -16.45 -9.66 11.64
CA MET A 1 -15.37 -9.74 10.62
C MET A 1 -14.22 -10.54 11.20
N ARG A 2 -13.44 -11.27 10.40
CA ARG A 2 -12.20 -11.92 10.86
C ARG A 2 -11.02 -11.26 10.14
N SER A 3 -10.05 -10.77 10.90
CA SER A 3 -8.80 -10.21 10.36
C SER A 3 -7.96 -11.28 9.65
N THR A 4 -8.05 -12.52 10.14
CA THR A 4 -7.53 -13.73 9.48
C THR A 4 -8.63 -14.36 8.63
N LEU A 5 -8.39 -14.48 7.32
CA LEU A 5 -9.33 -15.09 6.38
C LEU A 5 -9.38 -16.61 6.57
N PHE A 6 -8.21 -17.24 6.60
CA PHE A 6 -8.03 -18.67 6.84
C PHE A 6 -6.61 -18.94 7.33
N HIS A 7 -6.40 -20.13 7.89
CA HIS A 7 -5.09 -20.62 8.29
C HIS A 7 -4.61 -21.65 7.27
N VAL A 8 -3.37 -21.53 6.84
CA VAL A 8 -2.71 -22.62 6.11
C VAL A 8 -2.14 -23.60 7.14
N PRO A 9 -2.47 -24.90 7.06
CA PRO A 9 -1.97 -25.88 8.03
C PRO A 9 -0.45 -25.96 7.98
N LEU A 10 0.20 -26.11 9.13
CA LEU A 10 1.65 -26.23 9.23
C LEU A 10 2.17 -27.59 8.77
N GLN A 11 1.30 -28.59 8.70
CA GLN A 11 1.63 -29.95 8.29
C GLN A 11 0.46 -30.58 7.52
N ILE A 12 0.78 -31.44 6.55
CA ILE A 12 -0.19 -32.28 5.83
C ILE A 12 0.27 -33.72 5.98
N GLY A 13 -0.58 -34.58 6.55
CA GLY A 13 -0.25 -36.00 6.75
C GLY A 13 0.98 -36.25 7.62
N GLY A 14 1.25 -35.37 8.60
CA GLY A 14 2.43 -35.45 9.48
C GLY A 14 3.73 -34.92 8.87
N VAL A 15 3.70 -34.46 7.61
CA VAL A 15 4.85 -33.83 6.96
C VAL A 15 4.77 -32.31 7.13
N PRO A 16 5.83 -31.63 7.61
CA PRO A 16 5.83 -30.17 7.71
C PRO A 16 5.66 -29.54 6.32
N LEU A 17 4.81 -28.52 6.24
CA LEU A 17 4.52 -27.79 5.02
C LEU A 17 5.59 -26.70 4.77
N PHE A 18 5.91 -25.93 5.80
CA PHE A 18 6.89 -24.82 5.80
C PHE A 18 8.19 -25.23 6.50
N GLY A 19 9.22 -24.37 6.47
CA GLY A 19 10.52 -24.70 7.03
C GLY A 19 11.23 -25.73 6.15
N TRP A 20 11.70 -26.82 6.75
CA TRP A 20 12.24 -27.99 6.06
C TRP A 20 11.12 -28.93 5.56
N GLY A 21 10.17 -28.36 4.84
CA GLY A 21 8.90 -29.00 4.49
C GLY A 21 8.63 -29.14 2.99
N LEU A 22 7.40 -29.56 2.66
CA LEU A 22 6.95 -29.78 1.28
C LEU A 22 7.11 -28.56 0.37
N VAL A 23 6.89 -27.35 0.90
CA VAL A 23 7.04 -26.10 0.14
C VAL A 23 8.49 -25.84 -0.25
N LEU A 24 9.45 -26.19 0.62
CA LEU A 24 10.87 -26.06 0.31
C LEU A 24 11.29 -27.05 -0.78
N LEU A 25 10.76 -28.28 -0.73
CA LEU A 25 11.03 -29.29 -1.76
C LEU A 25 10.45 -28.86 -3.13
N LEU A 26 9.21 -28.38 -3.15
CA LEU A 26 8.60 -27.84 -4.37
C LEU A 26 9.40 -26.65 -4.91
N TRP A 27 9.78 -25.71 -4.03
CA TRP A 27 10.62 -24.57 -4.40
C TRP A 27 11.96 -25.03 -4.98
N ALA A 28 12.63 -26.04 -4.38
CA ALA A 28 13.90 -26.55 -4.87
C ALA A 28 13.78 -27.17 -6.27
N VAL A 29 12.70 -27.91 -6.54
CA VAL A 29 12.42 -28.46 -7.88
C VAL A 29 12.23 -27.34 -8.91
N VAL A 30 11.41 -26.33 -8.58
CA VAL A 30 11.15 -25.18 -9.47
C VAL A 30 12.41 -24.35 -9.69
N ALA A 31 13.18 -24.09 -8.63
CA ALA A 31 14.45 -23.37 -8.67
C ALA A 31 15.47 -24.10 -9.55
N CYS A 32 15.62 -25.42 -9.39
CA CYS A 32 16.48 -26.24 -10.21
C CYS A 32 16.07 -26.18 -11.69
N PHE A 33 14.77 -26.36 -11.98
CA PHE A 33 14.27 -26.25 -13.35
C PHE A 33 14.53 -24.87 -13.97
N ALA A 34 14.29 -23.79 -13.21
CA ALA A 34 14.52 -22.42 -13.65
C ALA A 34 16.02 -22.16 -13.94
N ILE A 35 16.91 -22.59 -13.05
CA ILE A 35 18.37 -22.45 -13.21
C ILE A 35 18.85 -23.26 -14.41
N VAL A 36 18.41 -24.52 -14.58
CA VAL A 36 18.79 -25.36 -15.73
C VAL A 36 18.32 -24.72 -17.03
N ARG A 37 17.08 -24.22 -17.08
CA ARG A 37 16.54 -23.55 -18.26
C ARG A 37 17.30 -22.25 -18.59
N ALA A 38 17.60 -21.43 -17.60
CA ALA A 38 18.37 -20.19 -17.77
C ALA A 38 19.81 -20.49 -18.20
N THR A 39 20.45 -21.48 -17.59
CA THR A 39 21.81 -21.93 -17.94
C THR A 39 21.91 -22.38 -19.39
N ARG A 40 20.89 -23.08 -19.90
CA ARG A 40 20.82 -23.50 -21.31
C ARG A 40 20.65 -22.35 -22.29
N ARG A 41 20.14 -21.19 -21.86
CA ARG A 41 19.87 -20.03 -22.73
C ARG A 41 21.01 -19.02 -22.72
N GLU A 42 21.53 -18.71 -21.54
CA GLU A 42 22.40 -17.55 -21.31
C GLU A 42 23.72 -17.93 -20.61
N GLY A 43 23.91 -19.21 -20.29
CA GLY A 43 25.06 -19.72 -19.54
C GLY A 43 24.85 -19.67 -18.02
N LEU A 44 25.65 -20.47 -17.30
CA LEU A 44 25.50 -20.66 -15.84
C LEU A 44 25.76 -19.37 -15.05
N GLY A 45 26.77 -18.59 -15.46
CA GLY A 45 27.11 -17.33 -14.80
C GLY A 45 25.95 -16.33 -14.83
N ALA A 46 25.35 -16.11 -16.01
CA ALA A 46 24.21 -15.19 -16.18
C ALA A 46 22.95 -15.69 -15.45
N ALA A 47 22.71 -17.01 -15.46
CA ALA A 47 21.59 -17.61 -14.73
C ALA A 47 21.71 -17.38 -13.21
N LEU A 48 22.92 -17.56 -12.65
CA LEU A 48 23.17 -17.36 -11.23
C LEU A 48 23.10 -15.89 -10.82
N THR A 49 23.61 -14.97 -11.65
CA THR A 49 23.52 -13.53 -11.35
C THR A 49 22.08 -13.02 -11.43
N GLY A 50 21.28 -13.51 -12.38
CA GLY A 50 19.89 -13.09 -12.55
C GLY A 50 18.91 -13.72 -11.55
N LEU A 51 19.01 -15.03 -11.31
CA LEU A 51 18.03 -15.78 -10.51
C LEU A 51 18.53 -16.15 -9.11
N GLY A 52 19.84 -16.14 -8.87
CA GLY A 52 20.43 -16.63 -7.61
C GLY A 52 19.90 -15.91 -6.39
N LEU A 53 19.94 -14.57 -6.39
CA LEU A 53 19.45 -13.76 -5.27
C LEU A 53 17.93 -13.90 -5.06
N PRO A 54 17.06 -13.72 -6.06
CA PRO A 54 15.61 -13.93 -5.90
C PRO A 54 15.26 -15.32 -5.34
N LEU A 55 15.92 -16.37 -5.86
CA LEU A 55 15.70 -17.73 -5.38
C LEU A 55 16.18 -17.87 -3.93
N ALA A 56 17.40 -17.42 -3.61
CA ALA A 56 17.93 -17.49 -2.25
C ALA A 56 17.03 -16.77 -1.23
N VAL A 57 16.52 -15.58 -1.59
CA VAL A 57 15.57 -14.84 -0.75
C VAL A 57 14.27 -15.61 -0.56
N ALA A 58 13.71 -16.17 -1.63
CA ALA A 58 12.49 -16.99 -1.55
C ALA A 58 12.70 -18.23 -0.67
N GLY A 59 13.83 -18.93 -0.82
CA GLY A 59 14.21 -20.06 0.02
C GLY A 59 14.34 -19.66 1.49
N ALA A 60 15.01 -18.55 1.79
CA ALA A 60 15.16 -18.04 3.15
C ALA A 60 13.80 -17.69 3.80
N VAL A 61 12.89 -17.09 3.03
CA VAL A 61 11.51 -16.83 3.49
C VAL A 61 10.78 -18.12 3.79
N ILE A 62 10.90 -19.16 2.97
CA ILE A 62 10.25 -20.46 3.20
C ILE A 62 10.79 -21.16 4.45
N VAL A 63 12.12 -21.12 4.64
CA VAL A 63 12.80 -21.82 5.74
C VAL A 63 12.62 -21.10 7.08
N TRP A 64 12.78 -19.78 7.11
CA TRP A 64 12.81 -19.02 8.37
C TRP A 64 11.65 -18.03 8.50
N GLY A 65 11.25 -17.39 7.40
CA GLY A 65 10.19 -16.37 7.42
C GLY A 65 8.81 -16.93 7.75
N LEU A 66 8.34 -17.91 6.98
CA LEU A 66 6.99 -18.48 7.13
C LEU A 66 6.79 -19.16 8.51
N PRO A 67 7.74 -19.97 9.02
CA PRO A 67 7.59 -20.56 10.35
C PRO A 67 7.56 -19.53 11.47
N ALA A 68 8.29 -18.41 11.34
CA ALA A 68 8.34 -17.37 12.37
C ALA A 68 7.02 -16.59 12.52
N ILE A 69 6.12 -16.67 11.52
CA ILE A 69 4.84 -15.92 11.50
C ILE A 69 3.66 -16.84 11.87
N ALA A 70 3.89 -18.15 12.03
CA ALA A 70 2.86 -19.10 12.43
C ALA A 70 2.43 -18.88 13.90
N ASP A 71 1.13 -18.95 14.16
CA ASP A 71 0.52 -18.66 15.48
C ASP A 71 0.07 -19.93 16.23
N GLY A 72 0.59 -21.09 15.84
CA GLY A 72 0.26 -22.40 16.41
C GLY A 72 -0.99 -23.05 15.82
N ALA A 73 -1.99 -22.27 15.39
CA ALA A 73 -3.15 -22.77 14.65
C ALA A 73 -2.84 -22.98 13.15
N GLY A 74 -1.91 -22.21 12.62
CA GLY A 74 -1.44 -22.32 11.25
C GLY A 74 -0.58 -21.12 10.86
N LEU A 75 -0.35 -20.96 9.56
CA LEU A 75 0.09 -19.67 9.03
C LEU A 75 -1.16 -18.80 8.79
N PRO A 76 -1.34 -17.69 9.53
CA PRO A 76 -2.53 -16.86 9.40
C PRO A 76 -2.47 -16.02 8.12
N VAL A 77 -3.41 -16.25 7.19
CA VAL A 77 -3.57 -15.41 5.99
C VAL A 77 -4.46 -14.21 6.35
N ARG A 78 -3.81 -13.07 6.57
CA ARG A 78 -4.49 -11.83 6.98
C ARG A 78 -5.17 -11.15 5.79
N GLY A 79 -6.43 -10.75 5.96
CA GLY A 79 -7.21 -10.06 4.94
C GLY A 79 -6.58 -8.75 4.48
N TYR A 80 -5.97 -8.01 5.41
CA TYR A 80 -5.23 -6.78 5.09
C TYR A 80 -4.10 -7.04 4.08
N GLY A 81 -3.28 -8.06 4.30
CA GLY A 81 -2.15 -8.39 3.42
C GLY A 81 -2.61 -8.83 2.02
N VAL A 82 -3.67 -9.65 1.96
CA VAL A 82 -4.28 -10.06 0.68
C VAL A 82 -4.81 -8.83 -0.09
N MET A 83 -5.52 -7.94 0.58
CA MET A 83 -6.04 -6.73 -0.05
C MET A 83 -4.93 -5.76 -0.46
N LEU A 84 -3.82 -5.69 0.28
CA LEU A 84 -2.66 -4.88 -0.12
C LEU A 84 -2.00 -5.41 -1.39
N LEU A 85 -1.88 -6.74 -1.52
CA LEU A 85 -1.38 -7.36 -2.75
C LEU A 85 -2.32 -7.09 -3.93
N LEU A 86 -3.63 -7.25 -3.73
CA LEU A 86 -4.64 -6.94 -4.75
C LEU A 86 -4.63 -5.46 -5.11
N ALA A 87 -4.43 -4.56 -4.14
CA ALA A 87 -4.31 -3.12 -4.37
C ALA A 87 -3.11 -2.78 -5.25
N ALA A 88 -1.93 -3.33 -4.93
CA ALA A 88 -0.73 -3.13 -5.73
C ALA A 88 -0.91 -3.70 -7.15
N ALA A 89 -1.45 -4.91 -7.28
CA ALA A 89 -1.71 -5.56 -8.56
C ALA A 89 -2.71 -4.77 -9.42
N ALA A 90 -3.86 -4.38 -8.85
CA ALA A 90 -4.89 -3.64 -9.56
C ALA A 90 -4.43 -2.22 -9.95
N GLY A 91 -3.75 -1.53 -9.04
CA GLY A 91 -3.19 -0.20 -9.31
C GLY A 91 -2.13 -0.23 -10.40
N THR A 92 -1.25 -1.24 -10.38
CA THR A 92 -0.22 -1.46 -11.42
C THR A 92 -0.88 -1.83 -12.74
N TRP A 93 -1.84 -2.76 -12.74
CA TRP A 93 -2.57 -3.16 -13.93
C TRP A 93 -3.28 -1.99 -14.61
N LEU A 94 -3.97 -1.13 -13.84
CA LEU A 94 -4.62 0.05 -14.39
C LEU A 94 -3.60 1.03 -14.95
N SER A 95 -2.47 1.21 -14.25
CA SER A 95 -1.37 2.07 -14.70
C SER A 95 -0.72 1.56 -15.99
N VAL A 96 -0.52 0.24 -16.14
CA VAL A 96 0.00 -0.39 -17.37
C VAL A 96 -0.98 -0.20 -18.53
N ARG A 97 -2.27 -0.46 -18.30
CA ARG A 97 -3.30 -0.26 -19.34
C ARG A 97 -3.38 1.18 -19.81
N ARG A 98 -3.20 2.13 -18.89
CA ARG A 98 -3.15 3.56 -19.21
C ARG A 98 -1.82 3.94 -19.87
N GLY A 99 -0.71 3.32 -19.48
CA GLY A 99 0.63 3.56 -19.98
C GLY A 99 0.69 3.57 -21.51
N VAL A 100 -0.03 2.65 -22.16
CA VAL A 100 -0.17 2.57 -23.62
C VAL A 100 -0.62 3.91 -24.24
N ARG A 101 -1.58 4.62 -23.60
CA ARG A 101 -2.05 5.93 -24.10
C ARG A 101 -1.04 7.05 -23.85
N TYR A 102 -0.25 6.94 -22.80
CA TYR A 102 0.79 7.92 -22.46
C TYR A 102 2.12 7.66 -23.14
N GLY A 103 2.26 6.55 -23.89
CA GLY A 103 3.49 6.14 -24.57
C GLY A 103 4.49 5.44 -23.64
N PHE A 104 4.05 4.92 -22.49
CA PHE A 104 4.88 4.11 -21.59
C PHE A 104 4.66 2.63 -21.88
N ASP A 105 5.74 1.88 -22.00
CA ASP A 105 5.71 0.41 -22.06
C ASP A 105 5.39 -0.19 -20.68
N ALA A 106 4.90 -1.44 -20.68
CA ALA A 106 4.53 -2.13 -19.45
C ALA A 106 5.71 -2.33 -18.50
N ASP A 107 6.90 -2.62 -19.05
CA ASP A 107 8.10 -2.88 -18.24
C ASP A 107 8.52 -1.63 -17.47
N THR A 108 8.42 -0.44 -18.08
CA THR A 108 8.67 0.84 -17.41
C THR A 108 7.72 1.06 -16.22
N ILE A 109 6.42 0.80 -16.39
CA ILE A 109 5.44 0.98 -15.31
C ILE A 109 5.63 -0.07 -14.20
N ILE A 110 5.92 -1.31 -14.55
CA ILE A 110 6.19 -2.37 -13.58
C ILE A 110 7.49 -2.06 -12.81
N ALA A 111 8.55 -1.66 -13.50
CA ALA A 111 9.82 -1.26 -12.87
C ALA A 111 9.65 -0.07 -11.92
N LEU A 112 8.87 0.94 -12.33
CA LEU A 112 8.49 2.05 -11.46
C LEU A 112 7.74 1.55 -10.23
N GLY A 113 6.72 0.70 -10.41
CA GLY A 113 5.92 0.15 -9.33
C GLY A 113 6.77 -0.61 -8.31
N THR A 114 7.69 -1.46 -8.79
CA THR A 114 8.64 -2.19 -7.94
C THR A 114 9.55 -1.23 -7.18
N GLU A 115 10.16 -0.25 -7.86
CA GLU A 115 11.08 0.68 -7.21
C GLU A 115 10.36 1.55 -6.16
N VAL A 116 9.19 2.09 -6.49
CA VAL A 116 8.36 2.88 -5.57
C VAL A 116 7.92 2.06 -4.36
N PHE A 117 7.55 0.78 -4.56
CA PHE A 117 7.17 -0.12 -3.48
C PHE A 117 8.34 -0.37 -2.51
N LEU A 118 9.54 -0.65 -3.04
CA LEU A 118 10.74 -0.88 -2.22
C LEU A 118 11.11 0.37 -1.41
N TRP A 119 11.17 1.54 -2.06
CA TRP A 119 11.46 2.80 -1.36
C TRP A 119 10.37 3.19 -0.36
N GLY A 120 9.11 2.87 -0.66
CA GLY A 120 8.00 3.07 0.27
C GLY A 120 8.14 2.26 1.57
N ILE A 121 8.58 0.99 1.48
CA ILE A 121 8.87 0.17 2.67
C ILE A 121 10.04 0.76 3.45
N VAL A 122 11.13 1.13 2.77
CA VAL A 122 12.30 1.75 3.40
C VAL A 122 11.90 3.03 4.15
N GLY A 123 11.13 3.91 3.51
CA GLY A 123 10.66 5.15 4.13
C GLY A 123 9.70 4.90 5.30
N ALA A 124 8.77 3.96 5.18
CA ALA A 124 7.86 3.61 6.26
C ALA A 124 8.61 3.06 7.49
N ARG A 125 9.67 2.28 7.27
CA ARG A 125 10.50 1.76 8.34
C ARG A 125 11.36 2.85 8.98
N LEU A 126 12.01 3.67 8.15
CA LEU A 126 12.84 4.77 8.63
C LEU A 126 12.02 5.73 9.51
N PHE A 127 10.81 6.08 9.06
CA PHE A 127 9.94 6.99 9.81
C PHE A 127 9.45 6.37 11.13
N TYR A 128 9.15 5.06 11.16
CA TYR A 128 8.85 4.35 12.40
C TYR A 128 10.02 4.44 13.40
N VAL A 129 11.25 4.19 12.94
CA VAL A 129 12.45 4.27 13.80
C VAL A 129 12.67 5.70 14.31
N ILE A 130 12.42 6.72 13.49
CA ILE A 130 12.52 8.13 13.91
C ILE A 130 11.47 8.45 14.97
N GLN A 131 10.22 8.04 14.76
CA GLN A 131 9.11 8.32 15.68
C GLN A 131 9.29 7.62 17.03
N TYR A 132 9.77 6.37 17.01
CA TYR A 132 9.99 5.55 18.21
C TYR A 132 11.48 5.49 18.60
N ARG A 133 12.23 6.58 18.38
CA ARG A 133 13.70 6.62 18.59
C ARG A 133 14.15 6.12 19.95
N ALA A 134 13.42 6.41 21.03
CA ALA A 134 13.78 5.95 22.37
C ALA A 134 13.88 4.41 22.39
N ALA A 135 12.79 3.73 22.04
CA ALA A 135 12.72 2.27 22.01
C ALA A 135 13.83 1.58 21.20
N PHE A 136 14.38 2.23 20.17
CA PHE A 136 15.46 1.69 19.35
C PHE A 136 16.85 2.00 19.89
N PHE A 137 17.09 3.20 20.41
CA PHE A 137 18.44 3.68 20.74
C PHE A 137 18.77 3.63 22.24
N ASP A 138 17.85 3.20 23.11
CA ASP A 138 18.08 3.09 24.57
C ASP A 138 19.28 2.20 24.94
N ALA A 139 19.56 1.15 24.15
CA ALA A 139 20.68 0.23 24.35
C ALA A 139 21.91 0.54 23.46
N GLY A 140 21.96 1.72 22.85
CA GLY A 140 23.02 2.15 21.94
C GLY A 140 22.85 1.70 20.47
N ILE A 141 23.62 2.32 19.57
CA ILE A 141 23.49 2.19 18.11
C ILE A 141 23.74 0.75 17.64
N ALA A 142 24.74 0.06 18.20
CA ALA A 142 25.09 -1.30 17.80
C ALA A 142 23.93 -2.30 18.04
N ALA A 143 23.20 -2.15 19.15
CA ALA A 143 22.01 -2.95 19.45
C ALA A 143 20.77 -2.50 18.65
N ALA A 144 20.77 -1.27 18.11
CA ALA A 144 19.67 -0.73 17.32
C ALA A 144 19.65 -1.30 15.89
N ILE A 145 20.82 -1.52 15.27
CA ILE A 145 20.92 -1.94 13.85
C ILE A 145 20.11 -3.23 13.55
N PRO A 146 20.26 -4.33 14.31
CA PRO A 146 19.47 -5.54 14.05
C PRO A 146 17.97 -5.31 14.20
N ARG A 147 17.57 -4.47 15.16
CA ARG A 147 16.16 -4.12 15.40
C ARG A 147 15.61 -3.26 14.26
N ILE A 148 16.38 -2.28 13.76
CA ILE A 148 15.99 -1.42 12.63
C ILE A 148 15.74 -2.27 11.37
N LEU A 149 16.62 -3.24 11.09
CA LEU A 149 16.51 -4.11 9.93
C LEU A 149 15.41 -5.18 10.06
N ASN A 150 14.95 -5.47 11.28
CA ASN A 150 13.88 -6.43 11.52
C ASN A 150 12.49 -5.87 11.15
N VAL A 151 12.23 -5.75 9.85
CA VAL A 151 10.92 -5.36 9.31
C VAL A 151 9.86 -6.45 9.54
N ALA A 152 10.30 -7.71 9.71
CA ALA A 152 9.41 -8.86 9.89
C ALA A 152 8.62 -8.81 11.20
N GLN A 153 9.13 -8.16 12.24
CA GLN A 153 8.41 -7.92 13.50
C GLN A 153 7.32 -6.83 13.40
N GLY A 154 7.13 -6.24 12.21
CA GLY A 154 6.21 -5.12 12.00
C GLY A 154 6.88 -3.78 12.34
N GLY A 155 6.08 -2.72 12.52
CA GLY A 155 6.57 -1.36 12.77
C GLY A 155 6.87 -0.60 11.47
N LEU A 156 5.81 -0.26 10.74
CA LEU A 156 5.85 0.56 9.53
C LEU A 156 4.87 1.71 9.70
N VAL A 157 5.33 2.95 9.47
CA VAL A 157 4.47 4.13 9.49
C VAL A 157 4.25 4.59 8.07
N VAL A 158 2.99 4.54 7.61
CA VAL A 158 2.63 4.86 6.21
C VAL A 158 3.06 6.28 5.82
N PHE A 159 3.07 7.23 6.75
CA PHE A 159 3.51 8.61 6.48
C PHE A 159 4.96 8.69 5.98
N GLY A 160 5.83 7.74 6.34
CA GLY A 160 7.20 7.65 5.82
C GLY A 160 7.29 7.13 4.39
N SER A 161 6.30 6.35 3.95
CA SER A 161 6.29 5.76 2.60
C SER A 161 6.00 6.79 1.51
N LEU A 162 5.11 7.76 1.76
CA LEU A 162 4.66 8.73 0.75
C LEU A 162 5.80 9.62 0.20
N PRO A 163 6.60 10.32 1.03
CA PRO A 163 7.65 11.21 0.52
C PRO A 163 8.78 10.44 -0.17
N THR A 164 9.14 9.26 0.35
CA THR A 164 10.19 8.42 -0.23
C THR A 164 9.75 7.77 -1.54
N ALA A 165 8.51 7.29 -1.62
CA ALA A 165 7.88 6.83 -2.85
C ALA A 165 7.81 7.93 -3.93
N ALA A 166 7.38 9.14 -3.56
CA ALA A 166 7.31 10.27 -4.48
C ALA A 166 8.70 10.68 -4.99
N LEU A 167 9.70 10.73 -4.10
CA LEU A 167 11.08 11.00 -4.48
C LEU A 167 11.63 9.92 -5.43
N ALA A 168 11.40 8.64 -5.11
CA ALA A 168 11.83 7.52 -5.94
C ALA A 168 11.20 7.59 -7.34
N ALA A 169 9.89 7.87 -7.43
CA ALA A 169 9.20 8.05 -8.71
C ALA A 169 9.78 9.22 -9.52
N GLY A 170 10.06 10.36 -8.88
CA GLY A 170 10.68 11.51 -9.53
C GLY A 170 12.10 11.23 -10.03
N LEU A 171 12.92 10.55 -9.21
CA LEU A 171 14.27 10.13 -9.59
C LEU A 171 14.24 9.07 -10.69
N PHE A 172 13.28 8.15 -10.69
CA PHE A 172 13.08 7.15 -11.74
C PHE A 172 12.76 7.84 -13.07
N ALA A 173 11.77 8.74 -13.06
CA ALA A 173 11.39 9.51 -14.24
C ALA A 173 12.58 10.29 -14.81
N ARG A 174 13.36 10.97 -13.95
CA ARG A 174 14.58 11.68 -14.36
C ARG A 174 15.64 10.77 -14.96
N ARG A 175 15.94 9.64 -14.31
CA ARG A 175 16.93 8.65 -14.80
C ARG A 175 16.54 8.06 -16.16
N ARG A 176 15.25 8.00 -16.47
CA ARG A 176 14.69 7.43 -17.71
C ARG A 176 14.32 8.50 -18.75
N GLY A 177 14.55 9.79 -18.48
CA GLY A 177 14.17 10.88 -19.38
C GLY A 177 12.66 11.04 -19.59
N LEU A 178 11.83 10.57 -18.65
CA LEU A 178 10.38 10.61 -18.74
C LEU A 178 9.82 11.94 -18.20
N SER A 179 8.75 12.42 -18.83
CA SER A 179 7.97 13.55 -18.27
C SER A 179 7.28 13.14 -16.98
N ILE A 180 7.68 13.76 -15.87
CA ILE A 180 7.13 13.49 -14.53
C ILE A 180 5.61 13.70 -14.51
N LEU A 181 5.11 14.74 -15.17
CA LEU A 181 3.67 15.04 -15.18
C LEU A 181 2.87 14.01 -15.96
N ARG A 182 3.35 13.60 -17.14
CA ARG A 182 2.69 12.56 -17.93
C ARG A 182 2.69 11.24 -17.18
N LEU A 183 3.79 10.93 -16.49
CA LEU A 183 3.88 9.77 -15.62
C LEU A 183 2.88 9.85 -14.47
N ALA A 184 2.78 11.01 -13.81
CA ALA A 184 1.83 11.24 -12.73
C ALA A 184 0.37 11.09 -13.20
N ASP A 185 -0.01 11.67 -14.34
CA ASP A 185 -1.34 11.52 -14.94
C ASP A 185 -1.68 10.06 -15.31
N CYS A 186 -0.66 9.31 -15.73
CA CYS A 186 -0.80 7.91 -16.06
C CYS A 186 -1.11 7.07 -14.81
N ILE A 187 -0.33 7.24 -13.74
CA ILE A 187 -0.39 6.38 -12.55
C ILE A 187 -1.44 6.84 -11.52
N ALA A 188 -1.86 8.11 -11.50
CA ALA A 188 -2.75 8.65 -10.47
C ALA A 188 -4.06 7.86 -10.30
N PRO A 189 -4.77 7.46 -11.37
CA PRO A 189 -5.97 6.64 -11.20
C PRO A 189 -5.67 5.23 -10.69
N GLY A 190 -4.50 4.68 -11.04
CA GLY A 190 -4.01 3.41 -10.49
C GLY A 190 -3.74 3.50 -8.99
N LEU A 191 -3.15 4.60 -8.52
CA LEU A 191 -2.94 4.86 -7.09
C LEU A 191 -4.26 4.92 -6.33
N LEU A 192 -5.28 5.60 -6.88
CA LEU A 192 -6.61 5.67 -6.27
C LEU A 192 -7.33 4.32 -6.24
N LEU A 193 -7.22 3.51 -7.29
CA LEU A 193 -7.75 2.15 -7.30
C LEU A 193 -7.06 1.27 -6.24
N GLY A 194 -5.74 1.38 -6.12
CA GLY A 194 -4.99 0.73 -5.06
C GLY A 194 -5.44 1.18 -3.68
N LEU A 195 -5.65 2.48 -3.48
CA LEU A 195 -6.18 3.02 -2.23
C LEU A 195 -7.58 2.48 -1.91
N ALA A 196 -8.47 2.39 -2.90
CA ALA A 196 -9.82 1.87 -2.72
C ALA A 196 -9.80 0.43 -2.18
N ILE A 197 -9.02 -0.44 -2.81
CA ILE A 197 -8.87 -1.85 -2.39
C ILE A 197 -8.15 -1.94 -1.04
N GLY A 198 -7.11 -1.13 -0.83
CA GLY A 198 -6.37 -1.07 0.43
C GLY A 198 -7.25 -0.66 1.61
N ARG A 199 -8.21 0.26 1.40
CA ARG A 199 -9.19 0.66 2.42
C ARG A 199 -10.17 -0.45 2.80
N VAL A 200 -10.54 -1.32 1.86
CA VAL A 200 -11.25 -2.56 2.20
C VAL A 200 -10.37 -3.48 3.04
N GLY A 201 -9.05 -3.52 2.78
CA GLY A 201 -8.09 -4.17 3.66
C GLY A 201 -8.12 -3.62 5.10
N CYS A 202 -8.15 -2.29 5.27
CA CYS A 202 -8.27 -1.66 6.59
C CYS A 202 -9.58 -2.06 7.31
N PHE A 203 -10.68 -2.17 6.56
CA PHE A 203 -11.96 -2.65 7.08
C PHE A 203 -11.87 -4.08 7.60
N LEU A 204 -11.28 -5.01 6.81
CA LEU A 204 -11.07 -6.39 7.26
C LEU A 204 -10.15 -6.48 8.49
N ASN A 205 -9.20 -5.55 8.61
CA ASN A 205 -8.31 -5.46 9.75
C ASN A 205 -8.98 -4.86 11.00
N GLY A 206 -10.03 -4.07 10.84
CA GLY A 206 -10.66 -3.31 11.92
C GLY A 206 -9.89 -2.08 12.38
N CYS A 207 -9.09 -1.45 11.50
CA CYS A 207 -8.39 -0.20 11.79
C CYS A 207 -8.97 0.98 10.97
N CYS A 208 -8.63 2.21 11.33
CA CYS A 208 -9.10 3.42 10.63
C CYS A 208 -10.61 3.65 10.65
N TYR A 209 -11.24 3.37 11.79
CA TYR A 209 -12.70 3.39 11.97
C TYR A 209 -13.22 4.80 12.31
N GLY A 210 -14.53 5.02 12.13
CA GLY A 210 -15.19 6.29 12.44
C GLY A 210 -15.76 6.36 13.85
N GLY A 211 -16.40 7.47 14.19
CA GLY A 211 -17.06 7.65 15.48
C GLY A 211 -18.16 6.61 15.77
N PRO A 212 -18.52 6.40 17.05
CA PRO A 212 -19.71 5.62 17.40
C PRO A 212 -20.97 6.18 16.73
N CYS A 213 -21.84 5.32 16.20
CA CYS A 213 -23.09 5.75 15.59
C CYS A 213 -24.16 4.65 15.56
N ASP A 214 -25.43 5.07 15.56
CA ASP A 214 -26.60 4.18 15.58
C ASP A 214 -27.27 4.04 14.19
N LEU A 215 -26.51 4.28 13.13
CA LEU A 215 -27.01 4.16 11.75
C LEU A 215 -27.24 2.70 11.36
N PRO A 216 -28.18 2.40 10.44
CA PRO A 216 -28.50 1.01 10.08
C PRO A 216 -27.37 0.26 9.37
N TRP A 217 -26.34 0.97 8.90
CA TRP A 217 -25.12 0.39 8.32
C TRP A 217 -23.89 0.56 9.23
N ALA A 218 -24.07 0.92 10.50
CA ALA A 218 -23.00 0.91 11.49
C ALA A 218 -22.44 -0.51 11.61
N VAL A 219 -21.13 -0.60 11.83
CA VAL A 219 -20.43 -1.89 11.93
C VAL A 219 -19.82 -2.06 13.30
N GLN A 220 -19.75 -3.31 13.75
CA GLN A 220 -19.04 -3.70 14.97
C GLN A 220 -17.87 -4.59 14.59
N PHE A 221 -16.77 -4.43 15.32
CA PHE A 221 -15.56 -5.22 15.16
C PHE A 221 -15.42 -6.22 16.31
N PRO A 222 -14.87 -7.42 16.03
CA PRO A 222 -14.72 -8.45 17.05
C PRO A 222 -13.76 -7.99 18.17
N PRO A 223 -13.78 -8.70 19.32
CA PRO A 223 -12.74 -8.59 20.33
C PRO A 223 -11.32 -8.68 19.75
N ASP A 224 -10.37 -8.00 20.40
CA ASP A 224 -8.95 -7.90 20.00
C ASP A 224 -8.68 -7.23 18.64
N SER A 225 -9.71 -6.71 17.97
CA SER A 225 -9.52 -5.86 16.79
C SER A 225 -8.96 -4.49 17.19
N PRO A 226 -8.27 -3.76 16.29
CA PRO A 226 -7.74 -2.44 16.61
C PRO A 226 -8.81 -1.46 17.10
N ALA A 227 -10.01 -1.48 16.52
CA ALA A 227 -11.13 -0.66 16.97
C ALA A 227 -11.60 -1.03 18.38
N TRP A 228 -11.65 -2.34 18.68
CA TRP A 228 -12.01 -2.82 20.01
C TRP A 228 -10.96 -2.45 21.06
N LEU A 229 -9.67 -2.63 20.75
CA LEU A 229 -8.56 -2.29 21.64
C LEU A 229 -8.52 -0.78 21.95
N ASP A 230 -8.75 0.07 20.95
CA ASP A 230 -8.81 1.53 21.16
C ASP A 230 -10.02 1.92 22.02
N GLN A 231 -11.20 1.35 21.78
CA GLN A 231 -12.38 1.61 22.62
C GLN A 231 -12.22 1.08 24.05
N GLN A 232 -11.56 -0.08 24.22
CA GLN A 232 -11.21 -0.61 25.53
C GLN A 232 -10.24 0.33 26.26
N ALA A 233 -9.17 0.78 25.60
CA ALA A 233 -8.18 1.68 26.18
C ALA A 233 -8.78 3.03 26.60
N ARG A 234 -9.83 3.48 25.89
CA ARG A 234 -10.60 4.69 26.22
C ARG A 234 -11.68 4.47 27.29
N GLY A 235 -11.87 3.25 27.79
CA GLY A 235 -12.89 2.92 28.79
C GLY A 235 -14.33 2.99 28.26
N LEU A 236 -14.54 2.84 26.94
CA LEU A 236 -15.85 2.95 26.31
C LEU A 236 -16.63 1.64 26.31
N LEU A 237 -15.96 0.51 26.53
CA LEU A 237 -16.57 -0.82 26.55
C LEU A 237 -16.98 -1.21 27.98
N PRO A 238 -18.11 -1.91 28.15
CA PRO A 238 -18.56 -2.35 29.46
C PRO A 238 -17.59 -3.38 30.06
N ALA A 239 -17.48 -3.38 31.39
CA ALA A 239 -16.65 -4.34 32.12
C ALA A 239 -17.11 -5.77 31.83
N VAL A 240 -16.16 -6.64 31.48
CA VAL A 240 -16.44 -8.06 31.20
C VAL A 240 -16.40 -8.82 32.53
N ALA A 241 -17.53 -9.44 32.89
CA ALA A 241 -17.58 -10.31 34.07
C ALA A 241 -16.63 -11.50 33.88
N ALA A 242 -16.02 -11.98 34.98
CA ALA A 242 -15.08 -13.11 34.93
C ALA A 242 -15.75 -14.34 34.29
N GLY A 243 -15.16 -14.83 33.19
CA GLY A 243 -15.65 -15.99 32.44
C GLY A 243 -16.66 -15.70 31.32
N ALA A 244 -17.09 -14.44 31.14
CA ALA A 244 -17.94 -14.05 30.01
C ALA A 244 -17.13 -13.78 28.73
N ALA A 245 -17.70 -14.07 27.56
CA ALA A 245 -17.09 -13.69 26.30
C ALA A 245 -17.07 -12.15 26.18
N PRO A 246 -15.95 -11.55 25.74
CA PRO A 246 -15.87 -10.11 25.58
C PRO A 246 -16.89 -9.63 24.52
N PRO A 247 -17.55 -8.48 24.75
CA PRO A 247 -18.45 -7.89 23.78
C PRO A 247 -17.68 -7.43 22.55
N TRP A 248 -18.38 -7.29 21.44
CA TRP A 248 -17.85 -6.63 20.26
C TRP A 248 -17.65 -5.13 20.52
N SER A 249 -16.97 -4.44 19.61
CA SER A 249 -16.84 -2.98 19.67
C SER A 249 -18.23 -2.32 19.66
N LEU A 250 -18.32 -1.10 20.15
CA LEU A 250 -19.47 -0.24 19.90
C LEU A 250 -19.72 -0.13 18.38
N PRO A 251 -20.98 0.06 17.95
CA PRO A 251 -21.28 0.31 16.55
C PRO A 251 -20.64 1.62 16.11
N VAL A 252 -19.90 1.58 15.00
CA VAL A 252 -19.14 2.73 14.49
C VAL A 252 -19.41 2.95 13.01
N HIS A 253 -19.16 4.18 12.55
CA HIS A 253 -19.14 4.48 11.12
C HIS A 253 -18.06 3.63 10.43
N PRO A 254 -18.40 2.88 9.36
CA PRO A 254 -17.41 2.20 8.52
C PRO A 254 -16.65 3.19 7.61
N ALA A 255 -15.91 4.12 8.21
CA ALA A 255 -15.16 5.17 7.51
C ALA A 255 -14.18 4.62 6.46
N GLN A 256 -13.71 3.38 6.64
CA GLN A 256 -12.89 2.66 5.68
C GLN A 256 -13.65 2.38 4.39
N LEU A 257 -14.92 1.97 4.47
CA LEU A 257 -15.74 1.71 3.29
C LEU A 257 -16.12 3.01 2.59
N TYR A 258 -16.39 4.08 3.35
CA TYR A 258 -16.59 5.41 2.76
C TYR A 258 -15.35 5.84 1.98
N ALA A 259 -14.16 5.68 2.56
CA ALA A 259 -12.88 5.96 1.89
C ALA A 259 -12.64 5.07 0.66
N ALA A 260 -13.05 3.80 0.71
CA ALA A 260 -12.91 2.87 -0.40
C ALA A 260 -13.79 3.27 -1.58
N ILE A 261 -15.05 3.62 -1.31
CA ILE A 261 -16.01 4.09 -2.32
C ILE A 261 -15.53 5.42 -2.90
N ASP A 262 -15.15 6.38 -2.06
CA ASP A 262 -14.59 7.66 -2.49
C ASP A 262 -13.39 7.48 -3.42
N ALA A 263 -12.39 6.70 -3.00
CA ALA A 263 -11.21 6.45 -3.83
C ALA A 263 -11.55 5.74 -5.16
N ALA A 264 -12.52 4.82 -5.17
CA ALA A 264 -12.97 4.17 -6.39
C ALA A 264 -13.69 5.15 -7.34
N LEU A 265 -14.54 6.03 -6.80
CA LEU A 265 -15.23 7.07 -7.56
C LEU A 265 -14.24 8.09 -8.12
N LEU A 266 -13.25 8.51 -7.34
CA LEU A 266 -12.18 9.39 -7.79
C LEU A 266 -11.32 8.73 -8.88
N ALA A 267 -11.02 7.43 -8.75
CA ALA A 267 -10.30 6.69 -9.79
C ALA A 267 -11.10 6.66 -11.10
N ALA A 268 -12.39 6.32 -11.01
CA ALA A 268 -13.29 6.30 -12.15
C ALA A 268 -13.43 7.68 -12.80
N LEU A 269 -13.59 8.73 -11.99
CA LEU A 269 -13.64 10.12 -12.45
C LEU A 269 -12.35 10.53 -13.15
N ALA A 270 -11.18 10.23 -12.58
CA ALA A 270 -9.90 10.58 -13.19
C ALA A 270 -9.67 9.84 -14.52
N VAL A 271 -10.09 8.57 -14.63
CA VAL A 271 -10.08 7.83 -15.90
C VAL A 271 -11.05 8.45 -16.90
N ALA A 272 -12.28 8.71 -16.48
CA ALA A 272 -13.31 9.31 -17.32
C ALA A 272 -12.90 10.70 -17.80
N ALA A 273 -12.26 11.49 -16.94
CA ALA A 273 -11.83 12.87 -17.21
C ALA A 273 -10.63 12.97 -18.17
N THR A 274 -9.83 11.90 -18.27
CA THR A 274 -8.59 11.87 -19.07
C THR A 274 -8.76 12.36 -20.53
N PRO A 275 -9.83 12.05 -21.28
CA PRO A 275 -9.99 12.54 -22.66
C PRO A 275 -10.24 14.05 -22.76
N TRP A 276 -10.75 14.68 -21.70
CA TRP A 276 -11.03 16.12 -21.66
C TRP A 276 -9.85 16.93 -21.09
N LEU A 277 -9.02 16.30 -20.27
CA LEU A 277 -7.82 16.86 -19.67
C LEU A 277 -6.60 16.58 -20.56
N ARG A 278 -6.25 17.55 -21.41
CA ARG A 278 -5.32 17.37 -22.53
C ARG A 278 -3.90 17.86 -22.24
N ARG A 279 -3.67 18.57 -21.14
CA ARG A 279 -2.32 19.03 -20.76
C ARG A 279 -1.71 18.07 -19.74
N ALA A 280 -0.39 17.90 -19.84
CA ALA A 280 0.34 17.09 -18.88
C ALA A 280 0.21 17.66 -17.46
N GLY A 281 -0.17 16.81 -16.51
CA GLY A 281 -0.36 17.13 -15.10
C GLY A 281 -1.81 17.43 -14.72
N GLU A 282 -2.74 17.60 -15.67
CA GLU A 282 -4.13 17.97 -15.35
C GLU A 282 -4.89 16.84 -14.62
N VAL A 283 -4.68 15.59 -15.02
CA VAL A 283 -5.32 14.44 -14.36
C VAL A 283 -4.78 14.28 -12.93
N PHE A 284 -3.47 14.41 -12.76
CA PHE A 284 -2.84 14.37 -11.46
C PHE A 284 -3.28 15.55 -10.59
N ALA A 285 -3.35 16.77 -11.14
CA ALA A 285 -3.84 17.96 -10.44
C ALA A 285 -5.29 17.81 -9.98
N LEU A 286 -6.16 17.23 -10.82
CA LEU A 286 -7.53 16.90 -10.44
C LEU A 286 -7.57 15.96 -9.23
N VAL A 287 -6.80 14.86 -9.28
CA VAL A 287 -6.71 13.90 -8.16
C VAL A 287 -6.14 14.55 -6.90
N LEU A 288 -5.07 15.34 -7.05
CA LEU A 288 -4.41 16.07 -5.96
C LEU A 288 -5.31 17.16 -5.36
N THR A 289 -6.36 17.58 -6.07
CA THR A 289 -7.37 18.51 -5.56
C THR A 289 -8.48 17.74 -4.85
N LEU A 290 -9.10 16.77 -5.52
CA LEU A 290 -10.31 16.12 -5.04
C LEU A 290 -10.06 15.18 -3.86
N HIS A 291 -8.94 14.44 -3.86
CA HIS A 291 -8.65 13.48 -2.80
C HIS A 291 -8.41 14.15 -1.44
N PRO A 292 -7.62 15.25 -1.33
CA PRO A 292 -7.52 15.99 -0.08
C PRO A 292 -8.85 16.60 0.38
N VAL A 293 -9.68 17.12 -0.53
CA VAL A 293 -11.02 17.62 -0.17
C VAL A 293 -11.88 16.52 0.43
N SER A 294 -11.98 15.36 -0.23
CA SER A 294 -12.75 14.23 0.30
C SER A 294 -12.17 13.74 1.63
N ARG A 295 -10.84 13.80 1.80
CA ARG A 295 -10.17 13.43 3.04
C ARG A 295 -10.53 14.35 4.20
N LEU A 296 -10.61 15.67 3.98
CA LEU A 296 -11.06 16.63 5.01
C LEU A 296 -12.49 16.33 5.47
N LEU A 297 -13.38 16.00 4.54
CA LEU A 297 -14.77 15.64 4.85
C LEU A 297 -14.86 14.33 5.63
N LEU A 298 -14.10 13.31 5.22
CA LEU A 298 -14.08 12.02 5.90
C LEU A 298 -13.51 12.13 7.32
N GLU A 299 -12.54 13.02 7.54
CA GLU A 299 -11.96 13.22 8.85
C GLU A 299 -12.98 13.74 9.88
N ALA A 300 -13.99 14.50 9.45
CA ALA A 300 -15.08 14.92 10.33
C ALA A 300 -15.89 13.75 10.92
N ILE A 301 -15.79 12.56 10.31
CA ILE A 301 -16.45 11.33 10.77
C ILE A 301 -15.47 10.44 11.56
N ARG A 302 -14.16 10.67 11.45
CA ARG A 302 -13.12 9.83 12.06
C ARG A 302 -12.78 10.26 13.47
N VAL A 303 -12.42 9.28 14.31
CA VAL A 303 -12.09 9.49 15.74
C VAL A 303 -10.81 8.78 16.16
N ASP A 304 -10.12 8.13 15.22
CA ASP A 304 -8.95 7.31 15.45
C ASP A 304 -7.63 8.10 15.37
N GLU A 305 -7.67 9.38 14.99
CA GLU A 305 -6.48 10.23 14.87
C GLU A 305 -6.49 11.36 15.91
N PRO A 306 -5.45 11.48 16.76
CA PRO A 306 -5.35 12.59 17.71
C PRO A 306 -5.02 13.92 17.01
N SER A 307 -5.37 15.03 17.67
CA SER A 307 -4.97 16.38 17.24
C SER A 307 -3.45 16.55 17.27
N LEU A 308 -2.90 17.27 16.30
CA LEU A 308 -1.47 17.51 16.13
C LEU A 308 -0.84 18.21 17.35
N SER A 309 -1.58 19.10 18.00
CA SER A 309 -1.15 19.82 19.19
C SER A 309 -2.37 20.22 20.02
N PRO A 310 -2.25 20.34 21.35
CA PRO A 310 -3.30 20.93 22.19
C PRO A 310 -3.79 22.32 21.72
N TYR A 311 -2.95 23.06 20.99
CA TYR A 311 -3.25 24.41 20.49
C TYR A 311 -3.68 24.46 19.02
N LEU A 312 -3.52 23.36 18.27
CA LEU A 312 -3.91 23.27 16.87
C LEU A 312 -4.80 22.04 16.70
N PRO A 313 -6.14 22.21 16.70
CA PRO A 313 -7.11 21.11 16.67
C PRO A 313 -7.23 20.47 15.27
N LEU A 314 -6.12 20.39 14.53
CA LEU A 314 -6.05 19.71 13.25
C LEU A 314 -5.47 18.32 13.45
N THR A 315 -6.05 17.32 12.79
CA THR A 315 -5.43 16.00 12.69
C THR A 315 -4.26 16.03 11.70
N ILE A 316 -3.37 15.04 11.78
CA ILE A 316 -2.26 14.90 10.83
C ILE A 316 -2.80 14.78 9.39
N SER A 317 -3.88 14.02 9.20
CA SER A 317 -4.56 13.90 7.91
C SER A 317 -5.04 15.25 7.38
N GLN A 318 -5.60 16.12 8.23
CA GLN A 318 -6.06 17.45 7.82
C GLN A 318 -4.90 18.36 7.44
N ALA A 319 -3.83 18.38 8.24
CA ALA A 319 -2.64 19.18 7.93
C ALA A 319 -2.03 18.78 6.58
N ILE A 320 -1.89 17.47 6.33
CA ILE A 320 -1.40 16.94 5.05
C ILE A 320 -2.36 17.33 3.92
N ALA A 321 -3.67 17.21 4.10
CA ALA A 321 -4.64 17.59 3.08
C ALA A 321 -4.52 19.07 2.69
N LEU A 322 -4.32 19.98 3.65
CA LEU A 322 -4.11 21.41 3.37
C LEU A 322 -2.83 21.65 2.57
N VAL A 323 -1.73 20.97 2.90
CA VAL A 323 -0.48 21.04 2.14
C VAL A 323 -0.68 20.55 0.70
N LEU A 324 -1.36 19.41 0.52
CA LEU A 324 -1.64 18.86 -0.81
C LEU A 324 -2.53 19.80 -1.64
N LEU A 325 -3.50 20.48 -1.03
CA LEU A 325 -4.33 21.49 -1.71
C LEU A 325 -3.51 22.71 -2.14
N ALA A 326 -2.57 23.18 -1.32
CA ALA A 326 -1.66 24.24 -1.71
C ALA A 326 -0.78 23.84 -2.90
N LEU A 327 -0.26 22.59 -2.89
CA LEU A 327 0.49 22.03 -4.01
C LEU A 327 -0.37 21.87 -5.27
N ALA A 328 -1.63 21.46 -5.12
CA ALA A 328 -2.58 21.36 -6.23
C ALA A 328 -2.86 22.73 -6.85
N ALA A 329 -3.08 23.77 -6.04
CA ALA A 329 -3.27 25.14 -6.50
C ALA A 329 -2.04 25.66 -7.27
N ALA A 330 -0.83 25.41 -6.75
CA ALA A 330 0.41 25.75 -7.43
C ALA A 330 0.57 25.01 -8.77
N LEU A 331 0.21 23.72 -8.80
CA LEU A 331 0.25 22.91 -10.01
C LEU A 331 -0.74 23.41 -11.07
N TRP A 332 -1.99 23.69 -10.70
CA TRP A 332 -3.00 24.27 -11.59
C TRP A 332 -2.56 25.62 -12.15
N TRP A 333 -2.02 26.49 -11.29
CA TRP A 333 -1.50 27.79 -11.72
C TRP A 333 -0.34 27.64 -12.71
N TRP A 334 0.58 26.71 -12.46
CA TRP A 334 1.70 26.45 -13.37
C TRP A 334 1.26 25.83 -14.70
N ILE A 335 0.31 24.89 -14.70
CA ILE A 335 -0.30 24.34 -15.93
C ILE A 335 -1.04 25.44 -16.71
N GLY A 336 -1.73 26.34 -16.01
CA GLY A 336 -2.44 27.48 -16.62
C GLY A 336 -1.51 28.47 -17.31
N ARG A 337 -0.28 28.63 -16.81
CA ARG A 337 0.76 29.50 -17.39
C ARG A 337 1.49 28.90 -18.59
N GLN A 338 1.39 27.59 -18.81
CA GLN A 338 1.99 26.98 -19.99
C GLN A 338 1.19 27.37 -21.23
N SER A 339 1.77 28.23 -22.08
CA SER A 339 1.19 28.74 -23.33
C SER A 339 1.09 27.71 -24.45
N GLY A 340 1.43 26.44 -24.19
CA GLY A 340 1.30 25.36 -25.15
C GLY A 340 -0.15 24.91 -25.26
N GLY A 341 -0.68 24.83 -26.49
CA GLY A 341 -1.95 24.14 -26.74
C GLY A 341 -1.92 22.68 -26.27
N PRO A 342 -3.06 21.98 -26.28
CA PRO A 342 -3.13 20.56 -25.93
C PRO A 342 -1.95 19.79 -26.51
N GLU A 343 -1.14 19.11 -25.68
CA GLU A 343 -0.11 18.23 -26.21
C GLU A 343 -0.84 17.15 -27.01
N GLY A 344 -0.70 17.21 -28.33
CA GLY A 344 -1.35 16.25 -29.21
C GLY A 344 -0.97 14.85 -28.76
N HIS A 345 -1.94 14.04 -28.35
CA HIS A 345 -1.80 12.59 -28.36
C HIS A 345 -1.45 12.23 -29.80
N ASP A 346 -0.15 12.03 -30.07
CA ASP A 346 0.35 11.74 -31.39
C ASP A 346 -0.29 10.42 -31.85
N ARG A 347 -1.34 10.53 -32.68
CA ARG A 347 -2.00 9.41 -33.37
C ARG A 347 -1.13 8.94 -34.53
N ARG A 348 0.14 8.65 -34.27
CA ARG A 348 1.08 8.06 -35.23
C ARG A 348 1.55 6.70 -34.72
N GLY A 349 0.59 5.79 -34.56
CA GLY A 349 0.81 4.34 -34.55
C GLY A 349 -0.14 3.77 -35.60
N GLY A 350 0.36 3.63 -36.82
CA GLY A 350 -0.44 3.42 -38.02
C GLY A 350 -1.29 2.16 -38.01
N ALA A 351 -2.49 2.31 -38.60
CA ALA A 351 -3.10 1.25 -39.36
C ALA A 351 -2.10 0.76 -40.44
N ARG A 352 -1.55 -0.43 -40.23
CA ARG A 352 -1.14 -1.39 -41.26
C ARG A 352 -1.53 -2.73 -40.64
N GLY A 353 -2.65 -3.35 -41.03
CA GLY A 353 -2.79 -3.91 -42.36
C GLY A 353 -1.91 -5.15 -42.44
N PHE A 354 -2.32 -6.23 -41.76
CA PHE A 354 -2.35 -7.65 -42.16
C PHE A 354 -2.88 -8.46 -40.98
#